data_AF-A0A6G3Z4Z9-F1
#
_entry.id   AF-A0A6G3Z4Z9-F1
#
_cell.length_a   1.000
_cell.length_b   1.000
_cell.length_c   1.000
_cell.angle_alpha   90.00
_cell.angle_beta   90.00
_cell.angle_gamma   90.00
#
_symmetry.space_group_name_H-M   'P 1'
#
loop_
_entity.id
_entity.type
_entity.pdbx_description
1 polymer ?
#
loop_
_entity_poly.entity_id
_entity_poly.type
_entity_poly.pdbx_seq_one_letter_code
_entity_poly.pdbx_strand_id
1 'polypeptide(L)'
;QVYSRMASALKPGAPLVFTYHHNRQEAYLAVAMSILDAGLTCSASLPCPAEMGGSIHIHGTGSSIIDTVFICRHHGSTVRSSLFKNASQLARLVQHELEELRNAGMKPTEGDIRCIAFGHITRMAIWHLKSIWDTDQPTEQKLEIIRNTMNEIATLDELTIELEHLEPLQQVIKSDLFAVPDAKEQHNAITF
;
A
#
# COMPACT_ATOMS: atom_id res chain seq x y z
N GLN A 1 -12.30 2.35 17.77
CA GLN A 1 -13.12 1.38 18.55
C GLN A 1 -13.21 0.00 17.88
N VAL A 2 -13.67 -0.13 16.61
CA VAL A 2 -13.80 -1.45 15.94
C VAL A 2 -12.45 -2.17 15.85
N TYR A 3 -11.41 -1.50 15.34
CA TYR A 3 -10.08 -2.08 15.16
C TYR A 3 -9.46 -2.53 16.49
N SER A 4 -9.57 -1.72 17.54
CA SER A 4 -9.07 -2.07 18.88
C SER A 4 -9.77 -3.32 19.44
N ARG A 5 -11.10 -3.44 19.28
CA ARG A 5 -11.84 -4.64 19.71
C ARG A 5 -11.44 -5.88 18.91
N MET A 6 -11.26 -5.74 17.60
CA MET A 6 -10.77 -6.82 16.75
C MET A 6 -9.36 -7.25 17.19
N ALA A 7 -8.44 -6.30 17.39
CA ALA A 7 -7.08 -6.57 17.83
C ALA A 7 -7.04 -7.33 19.17
N SER A 8 -7.87 -6.93 20.15
CA SER A 8 -7.97 -7.63 21.44
C SER A 8 -8.54 -9.05 21.33
N ALA A 9 -9.33 -9.35 20.30
CA ALA A 9 -9.95 -10.66 20.10
C ALA A 9 -9.06 -11.64 19.31
N LEU A 10 -7.98 -11.17 18.69
CA LEU A 10 -7.07 -12.01 17.91
C LEU A 10 -6.27 -12.95 18.81
N LYS A 11 -6.03 -14.17 18.31
CA LYS A 11 -4.99 -15.04 18.89
C LYS A 11 -3.62 -14.36 18.79
N PRO A 12 -2.69 -14.59 19.73
CA PRO A 12 -1.33 -14.07 19.62
C PRO A 12 -0.71 -14.37 18.25
N GLY A 13 -0.21 -13.33 17.58
CA GLY A 13 0.42 -13.42 16.25
C GLY A 13 -0.54 -13.52 15.06
N ALA A 14 -1.86 -13.68 15.28
CA ALA A 14 -2.83 -13.70 14.19
C ALA A 14 -2.96 -12.31 13.54
N PRO A 15 -3.14 -12.22 12.21
CA PRO A 15 -3.35 -10.95 11.54
C PRO A 15 -4.80 -10.47 11.62
N LEU A 16 -4.98 -9.15 11.70
CA LEU A 16 -6.19 -8.48 11.23
C LEU A 16 -6.00 -8.21 9.73
N VAL A 17 -6.86 -8.77 8.89
CA VAL A 17 -6.83 -8.57 7.44
C VAL A 17 -8.15 -7.99 6.98
N PHE A 18 -8.10 -6.93 6.18
CA PHE A 18 -9.28 -6.30 5.62
C PHE A 18 -8.94 -5.64 4.28
N THR A 19 -9.96 -5.46 3.44
CA THR A 19 -9.86 -4.72 2.19
C THR A 19 -10.34 -3.29 2.37
N TYR A 20 -9.73 -2.36 1.64
CA TYR A 20 -10.13 -0.96 1.59
C TYR A 20 -9.73 -0.35 0.26
N HIS A 21 -10.58 0.50 -0.31
CA HIS A 21 -10.21 1.35 -1.44
C HIS A 21 -10.80 2.74 -1.26
N HIS A 22 -10.08 3.74 -1.73
CA HIS A 22 -10.59 5.08 -1.92
C HIS A 22 -9.69 5.84 -2.91
N ASN A 23 -10.26 6.79 -3.65
CA ASN A 23 -9.53 7.61 -4.64
C ASN A 23 -8.83 8.83 -4.02
N ARG A 24 -8.84 8.98 -2.69
CA ARG A 24 -8.31 10.16 -1.99
C ARG A 24 -7.45 9.74 -0.81
N GLN A 25 -6.27 10.33 -0.69
CA GLN A 25 -5.34 10.05 0.40
C GLN A 25 -5.95 10.33 1.77
N GLU A 26 -6.76 11.39 1.90
CA GLU A 26 -7.42 11.77 3.16
C GLU A 26 -8.23 10.64 3.79
N ALA A 27 -8.86 9.79 2.97
CA ALA A 27 -9.71 8.71 3.45
C ALA A 27 -8.90 7.64 4.19
N TYR A 28 -7.62 7.47 3.84
CA TYR A 28 -6.73 6.51 4.48
C TYR A 28 -6.20 6.98 5.84
N LEU A 29 -6.32 8.27 6.18
CA LEU A 29 -5.86 8.78 7.48
C LEU A 29 -6.61 8.11 8.63
N ALA A 30 -7.92 7.92 8.48
CA ALA A 30 -8.74 7.22 9.46
C ALA A 30 -8.36 5.73 9.58
N VAL A 31 -7.96 5.10 8.47
CA VAL A 31 -7.47 3.71 8.45
C VAL A 31 -6.16 3.60 9.21
N ALA A 32 -5.17 4.45 8.90
CA ALA A 32 -3.90 4.51 9.61
C ALA A 32 -4.07 4.76 11.11
N MET A 33 -4.87 5.76 11.47
CA MET A 33 -5.17 6.08 12.87
C MET A 33 -5.82 4.89 13.58
N SER A 34 -6.77 4.22 12.94
CA SER A 34 -7.46 3.06 13.54
C SER A 34 -6.55 1.86 13.77
N ILE A 35 -5.59 1.61 12.86
CA ILE A 35 -4.57 0.57 13.02
C ILE A 35 -3.62 0.93 14.17
N LEU A 36 -3.11 2.16 14.19
CA LEU A 36 -2.18 2.64 15.21
C LEU A 36 -2.82 2.67 16.61
N ASP A 37 -4.05 3.16 16.74
CA ASP A 37 -4.83 3.17 17.99
C ASP A 37 -5.20 1.76 18.47
N ALA A 38 -5.20 0.77 17.58
CA ALA A 38 -5.36 -0.64 17.96
C ALA A 38 -4.04 -1.28 18.41
N GLY A 39 -2.93 -0.53 18.44
CA GLY A 39 -1.60 -1.04 18.75
C GLY A 39 -1.06 -2.00 17.69
N LEU A 40 -1.59 -1.96 16.47
CA LEU A 40 -1.16 -2.80 15.35
C LEU A 40 -0.16 -2.04 14.47
N THR A 41 0.68 -2.79 13.77
CA THR A 41 1.44 -2.33 12.61
C THR A 41 0.83 -2.88 11.32
N CYS A 42 1.16 -2.31 10.17
CA CYS A 42 0.83 -2.84 8.86
C CYS A 42 2.05 -3.56 8.26
N SER A 43 1.99 -4.89 8.19
CA SER A 43 3.09 -5.71 7.70
C SER A 43 3.19 -5.70 6.17
N ALA A 44 2.04 -5.61 5.49
CA ALA A 44 1.93 -5.63 4.04
C ALA A 44 0.64 -4.96 3.58
N SER A 45 0.68 -4.40 2.38
CA SER A 45 -0.45 -3.90 1.61
C SER A 45 -0.35 -4.52 0.22
N LEU A 46 -1.41 -5.15 -0.26
CA LEU A 46 -1.41 -5.88 -1.53
C LEU A 46 -2.61 -5.46 -2.38
N PRO A 47 -2.45 -5.21 -3.69
CA PRO A 47 -3.59 -5.06 -4.58
C PRO A 47 -4.33 -6.38 -4.75
N CYS A 48 -5.66 -6.33 -4.70
CA CYS A 48 -6.52 -7.47 -4.96
C CYS A 48 -7.67 -7.05 -5.90
N PRO A 49 -7.99 -7.79 -6.96
CA PRO A 49 -9.17 -7.52 -7.78
C PRO A 49 -10.43 -7.46 -6.93
N ALA A 50 -11.22 -6.37 -7.05
CA ALA A 50 -12.49 -6.24 -6.34
C ALA A 50 -13.61 -6.99 -7.09
N GLU A 51 -14.65 -7.41 -6.38
CA GLU A 51 -15.70 -8.33 -6.87
C GLU A 51 -16.49 -7.82 -8.10
N MET A 52 -16.39 -6.53 -8.44
CA MET A 52 -17.10 -5.98 -9.60
C MET A 52 -16.21 -5.09 -10.46
N GLY A 53 -15.80 -5.61 -11.62
CA GLY A 53 -15.63 -4.82 -12.84
C GLY A 53 -16.96 -4.49 -13.55
N GLY A 54 -18.10 -4.93 -12.98
CA GLY A 54 -19.43 -4.90 -13.61
C GLY A 54 -20.55 -4.27 -12.79
N SER A 55 -20.26 -3.56 -11.70
CA SER A 55 -21.32 -2.82 -11.00
C SER A 55 -21.72 -1.61 -11.84
N ILE A 56 -23.03 -1.44 -12.05
CA ILE A 56 -23.62 -0.27 -12.71
C ILE A 56 -23.31 1.06 -12.01
N HIS A 57 -22.68 1.04 -10.82
CA HIS A 57 -22.30 2.24 -10.04
C HIS A 57 -20.85 2.71 -10.27
N ILE A 58 -19.99 1.95 -10.96
CA ILE A 58 -18.56 2.29 -11.14
C ILE A 58 -18.16 2.54 -12.60
N HIS A 59 -19.02 2.20 -13.55
CA HIS A 59 -18.73 2.37 -14.96
C HIS A 59 -18.67 3.87 -15.31
N GLY A 60 -17.48 4.36 -15.67
CA GLY A 60 -17.26 5.77 -16.04
C GLY A 60 -16.94 6.72 -14.88
N THR A 61 -16.75 6.24 -13.64
CA THR A 61 -16.46 7.10 -12.48
C THR A 61 -14.96 7.27 -12.17
N GLY A 62 -14.07 6.52 -12.84
CA GLY A 62 -12.64 6.50 -12.52
C GLY A 62 -12.33 5.91 -11.14
N SER A 63 -13.27 5.16 -10.57
CA SER A 63 -13.09 4.40 -9.33
C SER A 63 -12.13 3.25 -9.53
N SER A 64 -11.33 2.96 -8.51
CA SER A 64 -10.54 1.73 -8.43
C SER A 64 -11.45 0.51 -8.60
N ILE A 65 -11.02 -0.44 -9.43
CA ILE A 65 -11.56 -1.80 -9.57
C ILE A 65 -10.75 -2.82 -8.76
N ILE A 66 -9.75 -2.35 -8.03
CA ILE A 66 -8.99 -3.12 -7.05
C ILE A 66 -9.24 -2.60 -5.63
N ASP A 67 -9.09 -3.51 -4.68
CA ASP A 67 -8.98 -3.22 -3.26
C ASP A 67 -7.52 -3.29 -2.82
N THR A 68 -7.16 -2.49 -1.82
CA THR A 68 -5.95 -2.71 -1.03
C THR A 68 -6.28 -3.67 0.12
N VAL A 69 -5.61 -4.82 0.16
CA VAL A 69 -5.61 -5.72 1.30
C VAL A 69 -4.57 -5.26 2.31
N PHE A 70 -5.01 -4.78 3.46
CA PHE A 70 -4.13 -4.45 4.58
C PHE A 70 -3.94 -5.68 5.48
N ILE A 71 -2.70 -6.00 5.80
CA ILE A 71 -2.34 -7.11 6.67
C ILE A 71 -1.68 -6.56 7.94
N CYS A 72 -2.43 -6.51 9.04
CA CYS A 72 -2.01 -5.87 10.27
C CYS A 72 -1.74 -6.88 11.40
N ARG A 73 -0.68 -6.65 12.20
CA ARG A 73 -0.30 -7.51 13.34
C ARG A 73 0.18 -6.67 14.52
N HIS A 74 0.21 -7.26 15.71
CA HIS A 74 0.77 -6.58 16.89
C HIS A 74 2.29 -6.41 16.78
N HIS A 75 2.96 -7.50 16.40
CA HIS A 75 4.36 -7.52 15.94
C HIS A 75 4.38 -8.09 14.52
N GLY A 76 5.26 -7.59 13.68
CA GLY A 76 5.36 -8.04 12.30
C GLY A 76 6.78 -8.34 11.89
N SER A 77 6.89 -8.95 10.73
CA SER A 77 8.07 -8.84 9.90
C SER A 77 7.59 -8.46 8.51
N THR A 78 8.27 -7.55 7.83
CA THR A 78 8.02 -7.31 6.41
C THR A 78 9.15 -7.85 5.55
N VAL A 79 8.86 -8.08 4.28
CA VAL A 79 9.88 -8.39 3.29
C VAL A 79 10.69 -7.14 3.03
N ARG A 80 12.02 -7.22 3.14
CA ARG A 80 12.91 -6.06 2.96
C ARG A 80 12.75 -5.37 1.61
N SER A 81 12.47 -6.12 0.55
CA SER A 81 12.23 -5.59 -0.80
C SER A 81 10.96 -4.72 -0.90
N SER A 82 10.01 -4.90 0.02
CA SER A 82 8.79 -4.08 0.08
C SER A 82 8.97 -2.77 0.85
N LEU A 83 10.12 -2.53 1.47
CA LEU A 83 10.39 -1.26 2.15
C LEU A 83 10.83 -0.20 1.14
N PHE A 84 10.26 0.99 1.27
CA PHE A 84 10.64 2.15 0.47
C PHE A 84 10.70 3.40 1.35
N LYS A 85 11.45 4.39 0.88
CA LYS A 85 11.71 5.65 1.59
C LYS A 85 11.35 6.89 0.79
N ASN A 86 11.02 6.73 -0.49
CA ASN A 86 10.73 7.84 -1.40
C ASN A 86 9.87 7.39 -2.58
N ALA A 87 9.37 8.37 -3.35
CA ALA A 87 8.54 8.16 -4.52
C ALA A 87 9.18 7.26 -5.59
N SER A 88 10.49 7.35 -5.83
CA SER A 88 11.17 6.49 -6.82
C SER A 88 11.14 5.01 -6.45
N GLN A 89 11.37 4.69 -5.18
CA GLN A 89 11.25 3.31 -4.67
C GLN A 89 9.80 2.83 -4.68
N LEU A 90 8.84 3.70 -4.34
CA LEU A 90 7.42 3.42 -4.45
C LEU A 90 7.03 3.12 -5.90
N ALA A 91 7.50 3.92 -6.86
CA ALA A 91 7.20 3.76 -8.29
C ALA A 91 7.62 2.40 -8.83
N ARG A 92 8.80 1.90 -8.43
CA ARG A 92 9.26 0.55 -8.79
C ARG A 92 8.36 -0.55 -8.20
N LEU A 93 7.93 -0.39 -6.96
CA LEU A 93 7.02 -1.34 -6.31
C LEU A 93 5.64 -1.35 -6.98
N VAL A 94 5.08 -0.17 -7.23
CA VAL A 94 3.80 0.00 -7.93
C VAL A 94 3.90 -0.56 -9.35
N GLN A 95 4.98 -0.28 -10.08
CA GLN A 95 5.18 -0.80 -11.43
C GLN A 95 5.19 -2.34 -11.45
N HIS A 96 5.92 -2.97 -10.53
CA HIS A 96 5.93 -4.44 -10.39
C HIS A 96 4.52 -4.99 -10.16
N GLU A 97 3.77 -4.43 -9.20
CA GLU A 97 2.40 -4.87 -8.92
C GLU A 97 1.47 -4.64 -10.11
N LEU A 98 1.61 -3.53 -10.84
CA LEU A 98 0.84 -3.29 -12.07
C LEU A 98 1.14 -4.35 -13.15
N GLU A 99 2.39 -4.79 -13.27
CA GLU A 99 2.76 -5.90 -14.16
C GLU A 99 2.14 -7.21 -13.72
N GLU A 100 2.14 -7.53 -12.42
CA GLU A 100 1.46 -8.72 -11.90
C GLU A 100 -0.04 -8.71 -12.20
N LEU A 101 -0.70 -7.56 -12.02
CA LEU A 101 -2.13 -7.41 -12.34
C LEU A 101 -2.37 -7.57 -13.85
N ARG A 102 -1.50 -7.01 -14.71
CA ARG A 102 -1.58 -7.18 -16.17
C ARG A 102 -1.36 -8.64 -16.60
N ASN A 103 -0.40 -9.33 -15.98
CA ASN A 103 -0.13 -10.75 -16.20
C ASN A 103 -1.32 -11.63 -15.76
N ALA A 104 -2.08 -11.18 -14.75
CA ALA A 104 -3.34 -11.79 -14.33
C ALA A 104 -4.54 -11.43 -15.26
N GLY A 105 -4.31 -10.74 -16.37
CA GLY A 105 -5.33 -10.39 -17.37
C GLY A 105 -6.11 -9.11 -17.06
N MET A 106 -5.73 -8.34 -16.05
CA MET A 106 -6.36 -7.07 -15.73
C MET A 106 -5.81 -5.91 -16.57
N LYS A 107 -6.58 -4.81 -16.60
CA LYS A 107 -6.19 -3.54 -17.22
C LYS A 107 -6.25 -2.43 -16.17
N PRO A 108 -5.22 -2.28 -15.32
CA PRO A 108 -5.21 -1.28 -14.27
C PRO A 108 -5.45 0.12 -14.83
N THR A 109 -6.29 0.87 -14.13
CA THR A 109 -6.68 2.25 -14.37
C THR A 109 -5.90 3.20 -13.46
N GLU A 110 -6.00 4.51 -13.68
CA GLU A 110 -5.44 5.48 -12.75
C GLU A 110 -6.04 5.37 -11.32
N GLY A 111 -7.31 4.98 -11.21
CA GLY A 111 -7.95 4.71 -9.91
C GLY A 111 -7.23 3.59 -9.17
N ASP A 112 -6.83 2.55 -9.90
CA ASP A 112 -6.10 1.42 -9.34
C ASP A 112 -4.68 1.85 -8.92
N ILE A 113 -3.97 2.62 -9.75
CA ILE A 113 -2.65 3.16 -9.39
C ILE A 113 -2.72 3.97 -8.10
N ARG A 114 -3.71 4.86 -7.98
CA ARG A 114 -3.93 5.63 -6.74
C ARG A 114 -4.23 4.73 -5.55
N CYS A 115 -5.06 3.70 -5.72
CA CYS A 115 -5.39 2.77 -4.65
C CYS A 115 -4.15 2.02 -4.14
N ILE A 116 -3.32 1.51 -5.05
CA ILE A 116 -2.05 0.83 -4.71
C ILE A 116 -1.13 1.79 -3.97
N ALA A 117 -0.91 2.98 -4.55
CA ALA A 117 -0.02 3.98 -4.00
C ALA A 117 -0.43 4.38 -2.57
N PHE A 118 -1.70 4.72 -2.36
CA PHE A 118 -2.20 5.08 -1.04
C PHE A 118 -2.12 3.92 -0.07
N GLY A 119 -2.39 2.69 -0.50
CA GLY A 119 -2.18 1.49 0.31
C GLY A 119 -0.76 1.39 0.88
N HIS A 120 0.24 1.53 0.01
CA HIS A 120 1.65 1.48 0.39
C HIS A 120 2.09 2.68 1.22
N ILE A 121 1.68 3.90 0.87
CA ILE A 121 2.02 5.11 1.63
C ILE A 121 1.44 5.00 3.05
N THR A 122 0.18 4.56 3.20
CA THR A 122 -0.44 4.31 4.50
C THR A 122 0.32 3.25 5.28
N ARG A 123 0.70 2.13 4.64
CA ARG A 123 1.53 1.10 5.28
C ARG A 123 2.83 1.66 5.83
N MET A 124 3.56 2.45 5.04
CA MET A 124 4.85 3.01 5.46
C MET A 124 4.70 4.12 6.50
N ALA A 125 3.62 4.91 6.46
CA ALA A 125 3.34 5.88 7.52
C ALA A 125 3.07 5.19 8.85
N ILE A 126 2.28 4.10 8.86
CA ILE A 126 2.07 3.27 10.06
C ILE A 126 3.40 2.70 10.56
N TRP A 127 4.25 2.23 9.63
CA TRP A 127 5.59 1.72 9.98
C TRP A 127 6.41 2.76 10.73
N HIS A 128 6.50 3.99 10.21
CA HIS A 128 7.30 5.07 10.82
C HIS A 128 6.72 5.53 12.17
N LEU A 129 5.39 5.56 12.30
CA LEU A 129 4.74 6.10 13.48
C LEU A 129 4.61 5.09 14.63
N LYS A 130 4.63 3.78 14.35
CA LYS A 130 4.25 2.74 15.33
C LYS A 130 4.99 2.81 16.68
N SER A 131 6.27 3.14 16.68
CA SER A 131 7.11 3.18 17.90
C SER A 131 6.96 4.47 18.70
N ILE A 132 6.47 5.54 18.08
CA ILE A 132 6.32 6.87 18.67
C ILE A 132 4.85 7.30 18.80
N TRP A 133 3.92 6.40 18.46
CA TRP A 133 2.49 6.70 18.46
C TRP A 133 1.96 6.87 19.88
N ASP A 134 1.29 7.99 20.11
CA ASP A 134 0.60 8.28 21.36
C ASP A 134 -0.92 8.22 21.13
N THR A 135 -1.56 7.26 21.79
CA THR A 135 -3.00 7.02 21.68
C THR A 135 -3.83 8.08 22.40
N ASP A 136 -3.25 8.88 23.28
CA ASP A 136 -3.96 9.89 24.06
C ASP A 136 -3.99 11.27 23.37
N GLN A 137 -3.27 11.43 22.26
CA GLN A 137 -3.33 12.65 21.45
C GLN A 137 -4.73 12.93 20.87
N PRO A 138 -5.14 14.21 20.77
CA PRO A 138 -6.36 14.62 20.07
C PRO A 138 -6.43 14.07 18.65
N THR A 139 -7.64 13.69 18.20
CA THR A 139 -7.87 13.12 16.86
C THR A 139 -7.33 14.01 15.74
N GLU A 140 -7.52 15.32 15.84
CA GLU A 140 -7.02 16.28 14.85
C GLU A 140 -5.49 16.23 14.72
N GLN A 141 -4.77 16.19 15.85
CA GLN A 141 -3.31 16.10 15.87
C GLN A 141 -2.82 14.76 15.29
N LYS A 142 -3.49 13.66 15.64
CA LYS A 142 -3.19 12.33 15.07
C LYS A 142 -3.33 12.32 13.55
N LEU A 143 -4.43 12.83 13.03
CA LEU A 143 -4.69 12.88 11.58
C LEU A 143 -3.65 13.77 10.87
N GLU A 144 -3.25 14.87 11.50
CA GLU A 144 -2.22 15.78 10.97
C GLU A 144 -0.83 15.13 10.93
N ILE A 145 -0.42 14.45 12.00
CA ILE A 145 0.84 13.69 12.05
C ILE A 145 0.86 12.64 10.93
N ILE A 146 -0.22 11.86 10.81
CA ILE A 146 -0.33 10.83 9.75
C ILE A 146 -0.23 11.47 8.38
N ARG A 147 -0.96 12.55 8.12
CA ARG A 147 -0.94 13.27 6.85
C ARG A 147 0.47 13.72 6.49
N ASN A 148 1.17 14.35 7.42
CA ASN A 148 2.52 14.86 7.21
C ASN A 148 3.49 13.71 6.94
N THR A 149 3.45 12.64 7.72
CA THR A 149 4.27 11.44 7.46
C THR A 149 3.97 10.81 6.10
N MET A 150 2.71 10.73 5.68
CA MET A 150 2.35 10.22 4.36
C MET A 150 2.93 11.09 3.23
N ASN A 151 2.82 12.41 3.35
CA ASN A 151 3.35 13.36 2.37
C ASN A 151 4.89 13.36 2.31
N GLU A 152 5.56 13.18 3.45
CA GLU A 152 7.03 13.05 3.51
C GLU A 152 7.54 11.78 2.82
N ILE A 153 6.73 10.72 2.79
CA ILE A 153 7.09 9.45 2.13
C ILE A 153 7.02 9.59 0.61
N ALA A 154 5.88 10.05 0.09
CA ALA A 154 5.65 10.31 -1.31
C ALA A 154 4.30 11.01 -1.52
N THR A 155 4.24 11.87 -2.53
CA THR A 155 2.99 12.43 -3.08
C THR A 155 2.61 11.75 -4.40
N LEU A 156 1.36 11.89 -4.82
CA LEU A 156 0.92 11.38 -6.13
C LEU A 156 1.65 12.04 -7.31
N ASP A 157 1.97 13.33 -7.20
CA ASP A 157 2.65 14.06 -8.25
C ASP A 157 4.08 13.52 -8.45
N GLU A 158 4.82 13.32 -7.35
CA GLU A 158 6.14 12.70 -7.39
C GLU A 158 6.08 11.26 -7.94
N LEU A 159 5.09 10.47 -7.51
CA LEU A 159 4.91 9.12 -8.01
C LEU A 159 4.62 9.11 -9.52
N THR A 160 3.77 10.01 -10.00
CA THR A 160 3.41 10.11 -11.42
C THR A 160 4.65 10.42 -12.26
N ILE A 161 5.44 11.40 -11.82
CA ILE A 161 6.72 11.74 -12.46
C ILE A 161 7.63 10.50 -12.50
N GLU A 162 7.82 9.80 -11.38
CA GLU A 162 8.70 8.63 -11.33
C GLU A 162 8.20 7.47 -12.22
N LEU A 163 6.89 7.22 -12.29
CA LEU A 163 6.31 6.20 -13.17
C LEU A 163 6.53 6.54 -14.66
N GLU A 164 6.36 7.80 -15.04
CA GLU A 164 6.64 8.27 -16.42
C GLU A 164 8.10 8.06 -16.83
N HIS A 165 9.05 8.13 -15.89
CA HIS A 165 10.46 7.85 -16.17
C HIS A 165 10.76 6.35 -16.33
N LEU A 166 9.94 5.48 -15.72
CA LEU A 166 10.14 4.03 -15.76
C LEU A 166 9.51 3.35 -17.00
N GLU A 167 8.42 3.90 -17.54
CA GLU A 167 7.75 3.37 -18.75
C GLU A 167 8.68 3.32 -19.99
N PRO A 168 9.51 4.34 -20.30
CA PRO A 168 10.48 4.28 -21.40
C PRO A 168 11.54 3.18 -21.22
N LEU A 169 11.99 2.94 -19.98
CA LEU A 169 13.06 1.98 -19.68
C LEU A 169 12.60 0.54 -19.92
N GLN A 170 11.32 0.23 -19.68
CA GLN A 170 10.80 -1.12 -19.91
C GLN A 170 10.61 -1.46 -21.39
N GLN A 171 10.28 -0.48 -22.24
CA GLN A 171 10.23 -0.69 -23.70
C GLN A 171 11.61 -0.98 -24.28
N VAL A 172 12.64 -0.28 -23.81
CA VAL A 172 14.03 -0.46 -24.29
C VAL A 172 14.64 -1.79 -23.81
N ILE A 173 14.35 -2.22 -22.57
CA ILE A 173 14.84 -3.51 -22.05
C ILE A 173 14.11 -4.69 -22.72
N LYS A 174 12.80 -4.58 -22.98
CA LYS A 174 12.05 -5.63 -23.71
C LYS A 174 12.53 -5.81 -25.15
N SER A 175 13.11 -4.78 -25.79
CA SER A 175 13.68 -4.93 -27.15
C SER A 175 15.03 -5.64 -27.17
N ASP A 176 15.82 -5.59 -26.09
CA ASP A 176 17.22 -6.07 -26.09
C ASP A 176 17.45 -7.38 -25.32
N LEU A 177 16.48 -7.87 -24.53
CA LEU A 177 16.74 -8.89 -23.50
C LEU A 177 16.09 -10.26 -23.72
N PHE A 178 16.17 -10.85 -24.92
CA PHE A 178 15.98 -12.30 -25.06
C PHE A 178 17.27 -13.05 -24.64
N ALA A 179 17.62 -13.01 -23.34
CA ALA A 179 18.67 -13.86 -22.78
C ALA A 179 18.65 -13.98 -21.23
N VAL A 180 18.34 -15.20 -20.77
CA VAL A 180 18.84 -15.91 -19.56
C VAL A 180 18.22 -15.61 -18.16
N PRO A 181 18.45 -16.45 -17.12
CA PRO A 181 17.46 -17.36 -16.53
C PRO A 181 17.12 -17.06 -15.04
N ASP A 182 16.12 -17.77 -14.53
CA ASP A 182 15.60 -17.72 -13.15
C ASP A 182 16.68 -17.67 -12.05
N ALA A 183 16.72 -16.55 -11.32
CA ALA A 183 17.41 -16.43 -10.04
C ALA A 183 16.38 -16.41 -8.91
N LYS A 184 16.43 -17.42 -8.02
CA LYS A 184 15.59 -17.51 -6.82
C LYS A 184 15.96 -16.38 -5.84
N GLU A 185 15.00 -15.51 -5.51
CA GLU A 185 15.13 -14.50 -4.46
C GLU A 185 15.08 -15.13 -3.05
N GLN A 186 16.18 -15.01 -2.30
CA GLN A 186 16.19 -15.26 -0.86
C GLN A 186 15.50 -14.10 -0.13
N HIS A 187 14.33 -14.40 0.45
CA HIS A 187 13.53 -13.46 1.22
C HIS A 187 14.13 -13.23 2.62
N ASN A 188 14.82 -12.12 2.83
CA ASN A 188 15.21 -11.66 4.15
C ASN A 188 14.12 -10.76 4.74
N ALA A 189 13.47 -11.22 5.82
CA ALA A 189 12.45 -10.49 6.55
C ALA A 189 13.06 -9.56 7.61
N ILE A 190 12.46 -8.38 7.85
CA ILE A 190 12.85 -7.41 8.88
C ILE A 190 11.72 -7.25 9.89
N THR A 191 12.03 -7.35 11.17
CA THR A 191 11.09 -7.27 12.30
C THR A 191 10.92 -5.83 12.80
N PHE A 192 9.75 -5.53 13.37
CA PHE A 192 9.45 -4.28 14.09
C PHE A 192 9.85 -4.34 15.56
#